data_AF-A0A1J3EY35-F1
#
_entry.id   AF-A0A1J3EY35-F1
#
_cell.length_a   1.000
_cell.length_b   1.000
_cell.length_c   1.000
_cell.angle_alpha   90.00
_cell.angle_beta   90.00
_cell.angle_gamma   90.00
#
_symmetry.space_group_name_H-M   'P 1'
#
loop_
_entity.id
_entity.type
_entity.pdbx_description
1 polymer ?
#
loop_
_entity_poly.entity_id
_entity_poly.type
_entity_poly.pdbx_seq_one_letter_code
_entity_poly.pdbx_strand_id
1 'polypeptide(L)'
;EEEEVSPFEVVDDTTIKHFSHDHYLRLNNDDMILQEKRLCEACVFQIYSESFYSCEQCDFILHQRCANLSRKKRHVCHNQPFMLHTTSGAQKSRCALCDKKFTGFMYK
;
A
#
# COMPACT_ATOMS: atom_id res chain seq x y z
N GLU A 1 -12.21 -4.48 22.63
CA GLU A 1 -12.23 -4.75 21.18
C GLU A 1 -11.19 -3.82 20.55
N GLU A 2 -10.24 -4.34 19.76
CA GLU A 2 -9.26 -3.47 19.09
C GLU A 2 -9.94 -2.87 17.86
N GLU A 3 -10.02 -1.55 17.78
CA GLU A 3 -10.63 -0.87 16.64
C GLU A 3 -9.87 -1.22 15.34
N GLU A 4 -10.60 -1.83 14.41
CA GLU A 4 -10.21 -2.04 13.01
C GLU A 4 -10.14 -0.68 12.33
N VAL A 5 -8.93 -0.11 12.23
CA VAL A 5 -8.74 1.17 11.55
C VAL A 5 -8.64 0.91 10.05
N SER A 6 -9.64 1.40 9.30
CA SER A 6 -9.64 1.33 7.85
C SER A 6 -8.36 1.98 7.26
N PRO A 7 -7.72 1.38 6.24
CA PRO A 7 -6.56 1.99 5.59
C PRO A 7 -6.92 3.21 4.74
N PHE A 8 -8.19 3.38 4.37
CA PHE A 8 -8.63 4.54 3.59
C PHE A 8 -10.07 4.94 3.89
N GLU A 9 -10.38 6.18 3.54
CA GLU A 9 -11.74 6.73 3.50
C GLU A 9 -12.22 6.71 2.05
N VAL A 10 -13.46 6.28 1.82
CA VAL A 10 -14.09 6.30 0.49
C VAL A 10 -14.65 7.69 0.24
N VAL A 11 -14.25 8.32 -0.87
CA VAL A 11 -14.73 9.65 -1.29
C VAL A 11 -15.87 9.50 -2.28
N ASP A 12 -15.72 8.59 -3.24
CA ASP A 12 -16.74 8.18 -4.21
C ASP A 12 -16.49 6.72 -4.66
N ASP A 13 -17.28 6.22 -5.62
CA ASP A 13 -17.22 4.83 -6.11
C ASP A 13 -15.83 4.40 -6.63
N THR A 14 -14.98 5.36 -7.01
CA THR A 14 -13.65 5.11 -7.57
C THR A 14 -12.52 5.82 -6.81
N THR A 15 -12.83 6.75 -5.91
CA THR A 15 -11.83 7.61 -5.28
C THR A 15 -11.72 7.35 -3.79
N ILE A 16 -10.48 7.23 -3.30
CA ILE A 16 -10.18 7.02 -1.89
C ILE A 16 -9.16 8.04 -1.37
N LYS A 17 -9.23 8.33 -0.07
CA LYS A 17 -8.17 9.00 0.67
C LYS A 17 -7.42 7.96 1.48
N HIS A 18 -6.20 7.64 1.07
CA HIS A 18 -5.42 6.56 1.67
C HIS A 18 -4.47 7.08 2.75
N PHE A 19 -4.31 6.36 3.86
CA PHE A 19 -3.50 6.86 4.99
C PHE A 19 -2.03 7.11 4.67
N SER A 20 -1.52 6.47 3.62
CA SER A 20 -0.10 6.55 3.23
C SER A 20 0.21 7.72 2.32
N HIS A 21 -0.80 8.44 1.84
CA HIS A 21 -0.62 9.44 0.79
C HIS A 21 -1.67 10.55 0.93
N ASP A 22 -1.22 11.80 0.86
CA ASP A 22 -2.08 12.94 1.18
C ASP A 22 -3.11 13.27 0.08
N HIS A 23 -2.81 12.93 -1.17
CA HIS A 23 -3.74 13.13 -2.28
C HIS A 23 -4.75 11.98 -2.42
N TYR A 24 -5.85 12.27 -3.12
CA TYR A 24 -6.82 11.26 -3.49
C TYR A 24 -6.26 10.28 -4.52
N LEU A 25 -6.55 9.00 -4.32
CA LEU A 25 -6.22 7.95 -5.27
C LEU A 25 -7.48 7.49 -6.00
N ARG A 26 -7.37 7.34 -7.31
CA ARG A 26 -8.45 6.91 -8.18
C ARG A 26 -8.24 5.48 -8.65
N LEU A 27 -9.30 4.67 -8.63
CA LEU A 27 -9.33 3.30 -9.07
C LEU A 27 -9.33 3.26 -10.60
N ASN A 28 -8.30 2.62 -11.14
CA ASN A 28 -8.16 2.35 -12.55
C ASN A 28 -8.29 0.84 -12.77
N ASN A 29 -9.17 0.47 -13.69
CA ASN A 29 -9.39 -0.92 -14.14
C ASN A 29 -8.78 -1.15 -15.52
N ASP A 30 -7.81 -0.32 -15.90
CA ASP A 30 -7.32 -0.29 -17.27
C ASP A 30 -6.57 -1.58 -17.60
N ASP A 31 -7.11 -2.32 -18.57
CA ASP A 31 -6.54 -3.56 -19.13
C ASP A 31 -5.39 -3.27 -20.11
N MET A 32 -5.12 -1.97 -20.33
CA MET A 32 -4.03 -1.49 -21.15
C MET A 32 -2.72 -1.84 -20.46
N ILE A 33 -1.97 -2.78 -21.04
CA ILE A 33 -0.59 -3.09 -20.69
C ILE A 33 0.15 -1.77 -20.50
N LEU A 34 0.32 -1.33 -19.25
CA LEU A 34 1.05 -0.13 -18.92
C LEU A 34 2.49 -0.40 -19.35
N GLN A 35 2.84 0.08 -20.55
CA GLN A 35 4.16 -0.12 -21.17
C GLN A 35 5.27 0.50 -20.33
N GLU A 36 4.93 1.42 -19.43
CA GLU A 36 5.81 1.97 -18.41
C GLU A 36 5.73 1.12 -17.13
N LYS A 37 6.90 0.69 -16.63
CA LYS A 37 7.06 -0.13 -15.42
C LYS A 37 6.60 0.62 -14.16
N ARG A 38 5.30 0.78 -13.98
CA ARG A 38 4.68 1.35 -12.78
C ARG A 38 4.79 0.32 -11.65
N LEU A 39 5.45 0.72 -10.57
CA LEU A 39 5.63 -0.11 -9.38
C LEU A 39 4.64 0.31 -8.32
N CYS A 40 4.09 -0.66 -7.60
CA CYS A 40 3.30 -0.41 -6.42
C CYS A 40 4.20 0.07 -5.27
N GLU A 41 3.88 1.20 -4.66
CA GLU A 41 4.63 1.79 -3.55
C GLU A 41 4.59 0.90 -2.28
N ALA A 42 3.57 0.07 -2.13
CA ALA A 42 3.46 -0.82 -0.97
C ALA A 42 4.27 -2.11 -1.11
N CYS A 43 4.18 -2.80 -2.25
CA CYS A 43 4.77 -4.12 -2.43
C CYS A 43 6.04 -4.12 -3.30
N VAL A 44 6.33 -3.01 -3.99
CA VAL A 44 7.45 -2.83 -4.91
C VAL A 44 7.42 -3.80 -6.11
N PHE A 45 6.25 -4.39 -6.39
CA PHE A 45 6.01 -5.17 -7.60
C PHE A 45 5.31 -4.34 -8.66
N GLN A 46 5.50 -4.75 -9.91
CA GLN A 46 4.89 -4.11 -11.06
C GLN A 46 3.35 -4.26 -11.04
N ILE A 47 2.66 -3.22 -11.48
CA ILE A 47 1.24 -3.29 -11.81
C ILE A 47 1.10 -3.92 -13.21
N TYR A 48 0.33 -5.02 -13.31
CA TYR A 48 -0.02 -5.65 -14.59
C TYR A 48 -1.48 -5.33 -14.93
N SER A 49 -2.25 -6.32 -15.39
CA SER A 49 -3.67 -6.20 -15.78
C SER A 49 -4.64 -6.20 -14.58
N GLU A 50 -4.17 -5.89 -13.38
CA GLU A 50 -5.03 -5.86 -12.18
C GLU A 50 -5.43 -4.44 -11.83
N SER A 51 -6.62 -4.28 -11.24
CA SER A 51 -7.09 -2.98 -10.76
C SER A 51 -6.09 -2.36 -9.77
N PHE A 52 -5.86 -1.07 -9.93
CA PHE A 52 -4.92 -0.32 -9.11
C PHE A 52 -5.46 1.07 -8.78
N TYR A 53 -5.00 1.60 -7.66
CA TYR A 53 -5.21 2.98 -7.27
C TYR A 53 -4.01 3.81 -7.72
N SER A 54 -4.26 4.94 -8.37
CA SER A 54 -3.20 5.89 -8.73
C SER A 54 -3.58 7.32 -8.37
N CYS A 55 -2.57 8.10 -8.01
CA CYS A 55 -2.73 9.54 -7.81
C CYS A 55 -2.68 10.26 -9.16
N GLU A 56 -3.60 11.19 -9.40
CA GLU A 56 -3.57 12.03 -10.62
C GLU A 56 -2.55 13.18 -10.50
N GLN A 57 -2.04 13.45 -9.29
CA GLN A 57 -1.13 14.58 -9.01
C GLN A 57 0.34 14.17 -8.94
N CYS A 58 0.65 12.87 -8.78
CA CYS A 58 2.01 12.35 -8.69
C CYS A 58 2.06 10.87 -9.04
N ASP A 59 3.26 10.30 -9.17
CA ASP A 59 3.46 8.91 -9.58
C ASP A 59 3.18 7.85 -8.48
N PHE A 60 2.39 8.20 -7.46
CA PHE A 60 2.04 7.29 -6.37
C PHE A 60 0.99 6.27 -6.85
N ILE A 61 1.33 4.98 -6.77
CA ILE A 61 0.51 3.89 -7.28
C ILE A 61 0.47 2.74 -6.28
N LEU A 62 -0.72 2.16 -6.08
CA LEU A 62 -0.94 0.98 -5.26
C LEU A 62 -1.77 -0.04 -6.02
N HIS A 63 -1.44 -1.33 -5.94
CA HIS A 63 -2.42 -2.37 -6.26
C HIS A 63 -3.68 -2.19 -5.42
N GLN A 64 -4.85 -2.52 -5.95
CA GLN A 64 -6.09 -2.48 -5.18
C GLN A 64 -5.96 -3.31 -3.88
N ARG A 65 -5.34 -4.49 -3.95
CA ARG A 65 -5.07 -5.33 -2.77
C ARG A 65 -4.12 -4.68 -1.77
N CYS A 66 -3.13 -3.92 -2.25
CA CYS A 66 -2.16 -3.24 -1.40
C CYS A 66 -2.78 -2.04 -0.66
N ALA A 67 -3.70 -1.32 -1.29
CA ALA A 67 -4.48 -0.26 -0.64
C ALA A 67 -5.40 -0.83 0.47
N ASN A 68 -5.80 -2.09 0.37
CA ASN A 68 -6.64 -2.78 1.35
C ASN A 68 -5.84 -3.46 2.48
N LEU A 69 -4.52 -3.28 2.57
CA LEU A 69 -3.74 -3.83 3.67
C LEU A 69 -4.20 -3.23 5.01
N SER A 70 -4.51 -4.08 5.98
CA SER A 70 -4.92 -3.61 7.31
C SER A 70 -3.82 -2.78 7.98
N ARG A 71 -4.24 -1.75 8.71
CA ARG A 71 -3.34 -0.89 9.49
C ARG A 71 -2.64 -1.64 10.63
N LYS A 72 -3.20 -2.77 11.07
CA LYS A 72 -2.69 -3.60 12.17
C LYS A 72 -2.69 -5.06 11.77
N LYS A 73 -1.64 -5.80 12.11
CA LYS A 73 -1.56 -7.25 11.87
C LYS A 73 -0.97 -7.97 13.06
N ARG A 74 -1.66 -9.01 13.53
CA ARG A 74 -1.17 -9.88 14.60
C ARG A 74 -0.35 -11.01 13.99
N HIS A 75 0.81 -11.29 14.58
CA HIS A 75 1.64 -12.43 14.22
C HIS A 75 1.56 -13.48 15.33
N VAL A 76 1.53 -14.77 14.99
CA VAL A 76 1.38 -15.85 15.99
C VAL A 76 2.49 -15.82 17.05
N CYS A 77 3.68 -15.33 16.67
CA CYS A 77 4.84 -15.24 17.57
C CYS A 77 4.86 -13.97 18.46
N HIS A 78 3.89 -13.06 18.37
CA HIS A 78 3.88 -11.82 19.15
C HIS A 78 2.48 -11.45 19.63
N ASN A 79 2.35 -11.13 20.93
CA ASN A 79 1.06 -10.80 21.53
C ASN A 79 0.52 -9.43 21.11
N GLN A 80 1.40 -8.47 20.76
CA GLN A 80 0.97 -7.15 20.30
C GLN A 80 0.90 -7.11 18.76
N PRO A 81 -0.11 -6.43 18.19
CA PRO A 81 -0.21 -6.23 16.75
C PRO A 81 0.91 -5.34 16.23
N PHE A 82 1.46 -5.69 15.08
CA PHE A 82 2.36 -4.83 14.31
C PHE A 82 1.55 -3.80 13.54
N MET A 83 2.06 -2.58 13.44
CA MET A 83 1.44 -1.51 12.68
C MET A 83 2.03 -1.43 11.28
N LEU A 84 1.19 -1.14 10.29
CA LEU A 84 1.65 -0.92 8.92
C LEU A 84 2.29 0.47 8.81
N HIS A 85 3.58 0.48 8.46
CA HIS A 85 4.36 1.69 8.24
C HIS A 85 4.71 1.85 6.76
N THR A 86 4.68 3.11 6.33
CA THR A 86 5.04 3.53 4.97
C THR A 86 6.48 4.01 4.99
N THR A 87 7.32 3.50 4.11
CA THR A 87 8.67 4.01 3.91
C THR A 87 8.60 5.20 2.97
N SER A 88 8.78 6.41 3.50
CA SER A 88 8.93 7.60 2.67
C SER A 88 10.32 7.59 2.00
N GLY A 89 10.37 7.37 0.69
CA GLY A 89 11.59 7.49 -0.13
C GLY A 89 12.51 6.25 -0.17
N ALA A 90 13.73 6.42 -0.69
CA ALA A 90 14.71 5.35 -0.96
C ALA A 90 15.32 4.67 0.30
N GLN A 91 14.74 4.91 1.49
CA GLN A 91 15.22 4.37 2.74
C GLN A 91 14.87 2.88 2.83
N LYS A 92 15.87 2.04 2.58
CA LYS A 92 15.76 0.58 2.71
C LYS A 92 15.52 0.23 4.17
N SER A 93 14.31 -0.25 4.49
CA SER A 93 14.01 -0.86 5.79
C SER A 93 14.46 -2.32 5.80
N ARG A 94 14.87 -2.84 6.96
CA ARG A 94 15.22 -4.25 7.17
C ARG A 94 14.18 -4.89 8.07
N CYS A 95 13.62 -6.02 7.66
CA CYS A 95 12.65 -6.76 8.45
C CYS A 95 13.34 -7.43 9.64
N ALA A 96 12.84 -7.22 10.86
CA ALA A 96 13.41 -7.78 12.08
C ALA A 96 13.26 -9.32 12.17
N LEU A 97 12.28 -9.91 11.47
CA LEU A 97 11.98 -11.34 11.55
C LEU A 97 12.74 -12.19 10.52
N CYS A 98 12.84 -11.71 9.27
CA CYS A 98 13.43 -12.48 8.16
C CYS A 98 14.71 -11.87 7.60
N ASP A 99 15.16 -10.75 8.16
CA ASP A 99 16.41 -10.07 7.84
C ASP A 99 16.52 -9.49 6.41
N LYS A 100 15.42 -9.52 5.65
CA LYS A 100 15.38 -9.01 4.27
C LYS A 100 15.22 -7.50 4.22
N LYS A 101 15.87 -6.88 3.24
CA LYS A 101 15.71 -5.45 2.91
C LYS A 101 14.45 -5.25 2.07
N PHE A 102 13.72 -4.19 2.36
CA PHE A 102 12.48 -3.83 1.69
C PHE A 102 12.30 -2.31 1.63
N THR A 103 11.73 -1.80 0.53
CA THR A 103 11.53 -0.36 0.29
C THR A 103 10.06 0.05 0.23
N GLY A 104 9.13 -0.90 0.30
CA GLY A 104 7.70 -0.62 0.41
C GLY A 104 7.20 -0.72 1.86
N PHE A 105 5.89 -0.93 2.02
CA PHE A 105 5.25 -0.94 3.32
C PHE A 105 5.69 -2.11 4.19
N MET A 106 5.84 -1.85 5.49
CA MET A 106 6.35 -2.84 6.45
C MET A 106 5.54 -2.83 7.73
N TYR A 107 5.23 -4.01 8.24
CA TYR A 107 4.68 -4.18 9.59
C TYR A 107 5.82 -4.12 10.62
N LYS A 108 5.72 -3.18 11.57
CA LYS A 108 6.69 -3.00 12.67
C LYS A 108 6.00 -2.86 14.02
#